data_AF-A0A357NC53-F1
#
_entry.id   AF-A0A357NC53-F1
#
_cell.length_a   1.000
_cell.length_b   1.000
_cell.length_c   1.000
_cell.angle_alpha   90.00
_cell.angle_beta   90.00
_cell.angle_gamma   90.00
#
_symmetry.space_group_name_H-M   'P 1'
#
loop_
_entity.id
_entity.type
_entity.pdbx_description
1 polymer ?
#
loop_
_entity_poly.entity_id
_entity_poly.type
_entity_poly.pdbx_seq_one_letter_code
_entity_poly.pdbx_strand_id
1 'polypeptide(L)' 'EKQIRVKVNDKIHGVDIKTLPHPGFPTDLQAPMISFLTLAEGTSVITENIFENRFKYVDELRRMGADIQIEGRA' A
#
# COMPACT_ATOMS: atom_id res chain seq x y z
N GLU A 1 -23.57 16.75 9.57
CA GLU A 1 -22.68 16.22 8.51
C GLU A 1 -21.77 15.15 9.10
N LYS A 2 -21.51 14.04 8.40
CA LYS A 2 -20.58 13.00 8.88
C LYS A 2 -19.18 13.35 8.38
N GLN A 3 -18.22 13.47 9.29
CA GLN A 3 -16.83 13.83 8.98
C GLN A 3 -15.85 12.90 9.70
N ILE A 4 -14.68 12.70 9.10
CA ILE A 4 -13.56 11.96 9.69
C ILE A 4 -12.34 12.88 9.68
N ARG A 5 -11.70 13.07 10.83
CA ARG A 5 -10.43 13.79 10.95
C ARG A 5 -9.30 12.79 11.13
N VAL A 6 -8.27 12.87 10.28
CA VAL A 6 -7.07 12.01 10.34
C VAL A 6 -5.88 12.86 10.79
N LYS A 7 -5.11 12.37 11.76
CA LYS A 7 -3.88 13.01 12.26
C LYS A 7 -2.82 11.93 12.53
N VAL A 8 -1.60 12.19 12.12
CA VAL A 8 -0.42 11.40 12.50
C VAL A 8 0.23 12.09 13.70
N ASN A 9 0.51 11.35 14.77
CA ASN A 9 1.08 11.90 16.00
C ASN A 9 2.60 11.71 16.09
N ASP A 10 3.10 10.55 15.66
CA ASP A 10 4.52 10.18 15.72
C ASP A 10 4.95 9.59 14.35
N LYS A 11 5.77 8.53 14.36
CA LYS A 11 6.27 7.85 13.18
C LYS A 11 5.21 6.91 12.60
N ILE A 12 5.22 6.76 11.28
CA ILE A 12 4.45 5.74 10.58
C ILE A 12 5.29 4.47 10.63
N HIS A 13 4.71 3.35 11.05
CA HIS A 13 5.40 2.06 11.05
C HIS A 13 4.92 1.20 9.89
N GLY A 14 5.83 0.39 9.35
CA GLY A 14 5.50 -0.58 8.32
C GLY A 14 4.43 -1.57 8.81
N VAL A 15 3.57 -1.99 7.90
CA VAL A 15 2.48 -2.94 8.18
C VAL A 15 2.30 -3.92 7.03
N ASP A 16 1.76 -5.09 7.36
CA ASP A 16 1.40 -6.10 6.37
C ASP A 16 -0.06 -5.98 5.97
N ILE A 17 -0.32 -5.94 4.66
CA ILE A 17 -1.66 -5.78 4.10
C ILE A 17 -1.94 -6.90 3.10
N LYS A 18 -3.13 -7.48 3.19
CA LYS A 18 -3.65 -8.42 2.21
C LYS A 18 -5.00 -7.95 1.72
N THR A 19 -5.16 -7.81 0.41
CA THR A 19 -6.47 -7.48 -0.16
C THR A 19 -7.40 -8.69 -0.11
N LEU A 20 -8.67 -8.44 0.18
CA LEU A 20 -9.68 -9.47 0.40
C LEU A 20 -11.05 -8.96 -0.05
N PRO A 21 -12.01 -9.84 -0.40
CA PRO A 21 -13.39 -9.42 -0.62
C PRO A 21 -13.96 -8.72 0.62
N HIS A 22 -14.96 -7.85 0.42
CA HIS A 22 -15.61 -7.15 1.52
C HIS A 22 -16.09 -8.13 2.61
N PRO A 23 -15.81 -7.88 3.91
CA PRO A 23 -15.34 -6.63 4.52
C PRO A 23 -13.82 -6.47 4.69
N GLY A 24 -13.00 -7.28 4.00
CA GLY A 24 -11.55 -7.18 4.06
C GLY A 24 -10.97 -5.92 3.39
N PHE A 25 -9.63 -5.81 3.37
CA PHE A 25 -8.96 -4.62 2.84
C PHE A 25 -9.24 -4.49 1.32
N PRO A 26 -9.78 -3.34 0.87
CA PRO A 26 -10.20 -3.18 -0.51
C PRO A 26 -9.01 -2.97 -1.46
N THR A 27 -9.00 -3.67 -2.59
CA THR A 27 -7.97 -3.51 -3.63
C THR A 27 -7.88 -2.07 -4.16
N ASP A 28 -8.94 -1.28 -4.10
CA ASP A 28 -8.92 0.11 -4.58
C ASP A 28 -8.10 1.04 -3.69
N LEU A 29 -7.92 0.68 -2.42
CA LEU A 29 -7.05 1.41 -1.49
C LEU A 29 -5.62 0.88 -1.47
N GLN A 30 -5.33 -0.19 -2.20
CA GLN A 30 -4.01 -0.81 -2.24
C GLN A 30 -2.94 0.17 -2.77
N ALA A 31 -3.18 0.82 -3.90
CA ALA A 31 -2.21 1.76 -4.48
C ALA A 31 -1.98 3.03 -3.62
N PRO A 32 -3.03 3.75 -3.15
CA PRO A 32 -2.84 4.86 -2.22
C PRO A 32 -2.10 4.46 -0.93
N MET A 33 -2.38 3.25 -0.43
CA MET A 33 -1.72 2.74 0.77
C MET A 33 -0.25 2.40 0.54
N ILE A 34 0.11 1.76 -0.57
CA ILE A 34 1.52 1.55 -0.93
C ILE A 34 2.25 2.88 -1.00
N SER A 35 1.69 3.87 -1.69
CA SER A 35 2.31 5.21 -1.77
C SER A 35 2.50 5.88 -0.41
N PHE A 36 1.63 5.61 0.57
CA PHE A 36 1.79 6.11 1.94
C PHE A 36 2.85 5.32 2.72
N LEU A 37 2.89 4.00 2.56
CA LEU A 37 3.81 3.12 3.27
C LEU A 37 5.26 3.23 2.80
N THR A 38 5.54 3.83 1.64
CA THR A 38 6.91 4.20 1.26
C THR A 38 7.56 5.21 2.21
N LEU A 39 6.76 5.90 3.05
CA LEU A 39 7.24 6.83 4.07
C LEU A 39 7.31 6.21 5.48
N ALA A 40 6.94 4.93 5.61
CA ALA A 40 6.93 4.24 6.89
C ALA A 40 8.32 3.80 7.33
N GLU A 41 8.54 3.73 8.64
CA GLU A 41 9.71 3.12 9.24
C GLU A 41 9.58 1.60 9.25
N GLY A 42 10.59 0.93 8.72
CA GLY A 42 10.62 -0.53 8.59
C GLY A 42 10.05 -1.01 7.25
N THR A 43 9.89 -2.32 7.12
CA THR A 43 9.39 -2.97 5.91
C THR A 43 7.89 -3.21 6.00
N SER A 44 7.17 -2.93 4.91
CA SER A 44 5.76 -3.29 4.74
C SER A 44 5.62 -4.37 3.68
N VAL A 45 4.80 -5.39 3.91
CA VAL A 45 4.50 -6.42 2.90
C VAL A 45 3.05 -6.28 2.44
N ILE A 46 2.84 -6.09 1.13
CA ILE A 46 1.52 -5.96 0.55
C ILE A 46 1.26 -7.13 -0.41
N THR A 47 0.21 -7.91 -0.16
CA THR A 47 -0.25 -9.01 -1.02
C THR A 47 -1.58 -8.63 -1.67
N GLU A 48 -1.63 -8.65 -3.00
CA GLU A 48 -2.85 -8.45 -3.78
C GLU A 48 -3.42 -9.81 -4.19
N ASN A 49 -4.62 -10.16 -3.70
CA ASN A 49 -5.29 -11.44 -3.97
C ASN A 49 -6.47 -11.33 -4.95
N ILE A 50 -6.91 -10.11 -5.31
CA ILE A 50 -8.14 -9.90 -6.09
C ILE A 50 -7.83 -9.62 -7.56
N PHE A 51 -6.81 -8.82 -7.85
CA PHE A 51 -6.45 -8.41 -9.21
C PHE A 51 -4.98 -8.67 -9.50
N GLU A 52 -4.72 -9.64 -10.37
CA GLU A 52 -3.39 -9.87 -10.92
C GLU A 52 -2.95 -8.64 -11.74
N ASN A 53 -1.66 -8.28 -11.67
CA ASN A 53 -1.04 -7.21 -12.46
C ASN A 53 -1.44 -5.75 -12.14
N ARG A 54 -1.93 -5.46 -10.93
CA ARG A 54 -2.25 -4.09 -10.46
C ARG A 54 -1.05 -3.34 -9.84
N PHE A 55 0.16 -3.49 -10.37
CA PHE A 55 1.38 -2.86 -9.81
C PHE A 55 2.08 -1.85 -10.74
N LYS A 56 1.45 -1.43 -11.84
CA LYS A 56 2.07 -0.53 -12.84
C LYS A 56 2.59 0.80 -12.27
N TYR A 57 2.00 1.28 -11.19
CA TYR A 57 2.41 2.53 -10.54
C TYR A 57 3.70 2.38 -9.71
N VAL A 58 4.10 1.16 -9.37
CA VAL A 58 5.29 0.88 -8.55
C VAL A 58 6.56 1.37 -9.25
N ASP A 59 6.65 1.25 -10.57
CA ASP A 59 7.80 1.73 -11.32
C ASP A 59 7.96 3.25 -11.23
N GLU A 60 6.85 3.99 -11.20
CA GLU A 60 6.89 5.45 -11.00
C GLU A 60 7.29 5.81 -9.56
N LEU A 61 6.84 5.05 -8.56
CA LEU A 61 7.32 5.20 -7.18
C LEU A 61 8.83 4.94 -7.06
N ARG A 62 9.35 3.92 -7.77
CA ARG A 62 10.80 3.66 -7.85
C ARG A 62 11.55 4.82 -8.49
N ARG A 63 11.02 5.41 -9.57
CA ARG A 63 11.60 6.61 -10.20
C ARG A 63 11.63 7.82 -9.26
N MET A 64 10.74 7.86 -8.28
CA MET A 64 10.72 8.85 -7.20
C MET A 64 11.65 8.50 -6.02
N GLY A 65 12.35 7.36 -6.06
CA GLY A 65 13.30 6.94 -5.04
C GLY A 65 12.72 6.00 -3.96
N ALA A 66 11.51 5.47 -4.14
CA ALA A 66 10.97 4.47 -3.23
C ALA A 66 11.75 3.15 -3.33
N ASP A 67 12.14 2.61 -2.17
CA ASP A 67 12.70 1.25 -2.07
C ASP A 67 11.55 0.24 -1.98
N ILE A 68 11.19 -0.33 -3.15
CA ILE A 68 10.05 -1.24 -3.29
C ILE A 68 10.33 -2.35 -4.29
N GLN A 69 10.07 -3.59 -3.88
CA GLN A 69 10.20 -4.79 -4.70
C GLN A 69 8.83 -5.43 -4.92
N ILE A 70 8.63 -6.00 -6.11
CA ILE A 70 7.46 -6.83 -6.42
C ILE A 70 7.97 -8.26 -6.50
N GLU A 71 7.38 -9.15 -5.71
CA GLU A 71 7.67 -10.58 -5.75
C GLU A 71 6.44 -11.34 -6.26
N GLY A 72 6.63 -12.15 -7.31
CA GLY A 72 5.55 -12.87 -7.99
C GLY A 72 5.85 -13.03 -9.49
N ARG A 73 5.06 -13.84 -10.19
CA ARG A 73 5.14 -13.96 -11.65
C ARG A 73 4.19 -12.94 -12.29
N ALA A 74 4.71 -12.14 -13.21
CA ALA A 74 3.95 -11.31 -14.13
C ALA A 74 3.21 -12.18 -15.16
#